data_AF-A0A7C8EYB7-F1
#
_entry.id   AF-A0A7C8EYB7-F1
#
_cell.length_a   1.000
_cell.length_b   1.000
_cell.length_c   1.000
_cell.angle_alpha   90.00
_cell.angle_beta   90.00
_cell.angle_gamma   90.00
#
_symmetry.space_group_name_H-M   'P 1'
#
loop_
_entity.id
_entity.type
_entity.pdbx_description
1 polymer ?
#
loop_
_entity_poly.entity_id
_entity_poly.type
_entity_poly.pdbx_seq_one_letter_code
_entity_poly.pdbx_strand_id
1 'polypeptide(L)'
;MMGFFPASDTNMGSGISPAGAQPDYGRRIKDLEYQVQRLMLLNQALWELMRERIEVADADLERKAYEVDMRDGVEDGRMTEVGLTCPSCGRVSSSKHWRCLYCGQEFEKPIMG
;
A
#
# COMPACT_ATOMS: atom_id res chain seq x y z
N MET A 1 -46.14 63.55 4.59
CA MET A 1 -46.58 62.38 5.36
C MET A 1 -45.55 61.29 5.11
N MET A 2 -44.68 61.05 6.09
CA MET A 2 -43.57 60.08 6.00
C MET A 2 -44.13 58.65 6.00
N GLY A 3 -43.51 57.78 5.18
CA GLY A 3 -43.96 56.41 4.96
C GLY A 3 -43.66 55.44 6.09
N PHE A 4 -44.38 54.32 6.07
CA PHE A 4 -44.01 53.10 6.78
C PHE A 4 -44.73 51.91 6.12
N PHE A 5 -43.99 51.12 5.33
CA PHE A 5 -44.40 49.78 4.89
C PHE A 5 -43.52 48.78 5.64
N PRO A 6 -44.07 47.77 6.35
CA PRO A 6 -43.26 46.76 7.01
C PRO A 6 -42.80 45.71 5.98
N ALA A 7 -41.49 45.47 5.92
CA ALA A 7 -40.92 44.31 5.25
C ALA A 7 -41.13 43.07 6.14
N SER A 8 -41.99 42.15 5.69
CA SER A 8 -42.18 40.85 6.32
C SER A 8 -41.17 39.84 5.80
N ASP A 9 -40.25 39.46 6.68
CA ASP A 9 -39.44 38.24 6.76
C ASP A 9 -39.55 37.23 5.61
N THR A 10 -38.67 37.36 4.62
CA THR A 10 -38.19 36.20 3.84
C THR A 10 -37.19 35.42 4.70
N ASN A 11 -37.68 34.51 5.54
CA ASN A 11 -36.83 33.49 6.15
C ASN A 11 -36.51 32.44 5.07
N MET A 12 -35.33 32.62 4.46
CA MET A 12 -34.73 31.66 3.54
C MET A 12 -34.57 30.33 4.27
N GLY A 13 -35.29 29.32 3.78
CA GLY A 13 -35.13 27.94 4.22
C GLY A 13 -33.65 27.54 4.10
N SER A 14 -33.03 27.36 5.26
CA SER A 14 -31.70 26.81 5.42
C SER A 14 -31.70 25.40 4.84
N GLY A 15 -31.28 25.29 3.58
CA GLY A 15 -31.00 24.03 2.93
C GLY A 15 -29.93 23.29 3.71
N ILE A 16 -30.34 22.33 4.53
CA ILE A 16 -29.47 21.28 5.05
C ILE A 16 -29.05 20.46 3.83
N SER A 17 -27.90 20.84 3.27
CA SER A 17 -27.22 20.04 2.26
C SER A 17 -26.84 18.70 2.90
N PRO A 18 -27.11 17.54 2.27
CA PRO A 18 -26.61 16.29 2.79
C PRO A 18 -25.10 16.34 2.68
N ALA A 19 -24.42 16.32 3.83
CA ALA A 19 -22.98 16.17 3.90
C ALA A 19 -22.61 14.94 3.07
N GLY A 20 -21.91 15.18 1.95
CA GLY A 20 -21.27 14.11 1.19
C GLY A 20 -20.41 13.32 2.17
N ALA A 21 -20.72 12.04 2.34
CA ALA A 21 -19.97 11.14 3.21
C ALA A 21 -18.53 11.13 2.72
N GLN A 22 -17.65 11.87 3.40
CA GLN A 22 -16.22 11.76 3.17
C GLN A 22 -15.82 10.33 3.53
N PRO A 23 -15.07 9.61 2.70
CA PRO A 23 -14.63 8.27 3.03
C PRO A 23 -13.84 8.31 4.34
N ASP A 24 -14.20 7.47 5.30
CA ASP A 24 -13.42 7.31 6.53
C ASP A 24 -12.14 6.53 6.21
N TYR A 25 -11.16 7.24 5.66
CA TYR A 25 -9.85 6.71 5.31
C TYR A 25 -9.13 6.16 6.54
N GLY A 26 -9.34 6.76 7.73
CA GLY A 26 -8.74 6.30 8.98
C GLY A 26 -9.20 4.91 9.37
N ARG A 27 -10.50 4.63 9.23
CA ARG A 27 -11.04 3.28 9.44
C ARG A 27 -10.55 2.29 8.38
N ARG A 28 -10.56 2.68 7.10
CA ARG A 28 -10.09 1.82 6.01
C ARG A 28 -8.62 1.43 6.15
N ILE A 29 -7.77 2.35 6.60
CA ILE A 29 -6.34 2.07 6.86
C ILE A 29 -6.20 1.05 8.00
N LYS A 30 -6.91 1.26 9.12
CA LYS A 30 -6.88 0.30 10.24
C LYS A 30 -7.35 -1.09 9.85
N ASP A 31 -8.40 -1.17 9.03
CA ASP A 31 -8.91 -2.46 8.54
C ASP A 31 -7.88 -3.15 7.63
N LEU A 32 -7.15 -2.38 6.80
CA LEU A 32 -6.06 -2.92 5.97
C LEU A 32 -4.86 -3.35 6.82
N GLU A 33 -4.44 -2.56 7.80
CA GLU A 33 -3.36 -2.92 8.72
C GLU A 33 -3.67 -4.23 9.45
N TYR A 34 -4.90 -4.38 9.94
CA TYR A 34 -5.35 -5.63 10.57
C TYR A 34 -5.32 -6.82 9.60
N GLN A 35 -5.81 -6.64 8.37
CA GLN A 35 -5.78 -7.69 7.35
C GLN A 35 -4.35 -8.10 7.00
N VAL A 36 -3.43 -7.14 6.87
CA VAL A 36 -2.01 -7.39 6.59
C VAL A 36 -1.38 -8.16 7.75
N GLN A 37 -1.58 -7.73 9.01
CA GLN A 37 -1.05 -8.44 10.17
C GLN A 37 -1.56 -9.89 10.24
N ARG A 38 -2.86 -10.09 9.98
CA ARG A 38 -3.46 -11.43 9.94
C ARG A 38 -2.87 -12.27 8.81
N LEU A 39 -2.66 -11.69 7.63
CA LEU A 39 -2.06 -12.38 6.49
C LEU A 39 -0.61 -12.79 6.78
N MET A 40 0.17 -11.90 7.39
CA MET A 40 1.55 -12.20 7.82
C MET A 40 1.60 -13.38 8.78
N LEU A 41 0.73 -13.39 9.80
CA LEU A 41 0.64 -14.49 10.76
C LEU A 41 0.32 -15.83 10.07
N LEU A 42 -0.66 -15.84 9.17
CA LEU A 42 -1.06 -17.06 8.45
C LEU A 42 0.01 -17.53 7.48
N ASN A 43 0.69 -16.64 6.77
CA ASN A 43 1.81 -16.99 5.90
C ASN A 43 2.99 -17.56 6.68
N GLN A 44 3.29 -17.02 7.87
CA GLN A 44 4.31 -17.59 8.74
C GLN A 44 3.95 -19.02 9.16
N ALA A 45 2.71 -19.23 9.62
CA ALA A 45 2.24 -20.57 10.01
C ALA A 45 2.26 -21.56 8.83
N LEU A 46 1.87 -21.10 7.63
CA LEU A 46 1.96 -21.91 6.41
C LEU A 46 3.40 -22.30 6.11
N TRP A 47 4.34 -21.36 6.22
CA TRP A 47 5.76 -21.63 5.98
C TRP A 47 6.34 -22.63 6.98
N GLU A 48 6.03 -22.50 8.27
CA GLU A 48 6.46 -23.46 9.29
C GLU A 48 5.92 -24.87 9.00
N LEU A 49 4.63 -25.00 8.66
CA LEU A 49 4.03 -26.28 8.26
C LEU A 49 4.70 -26.88 7.03
N MET A 50 5.08 -26.07 6.04
CA MET A 50 5.80 -26.55 4.85
C MET A 50 7.22 -26.99 5.17
N ARG A 51 7.94 -26.21 5.99
CA ARG A 51 9.32 -26.52 6.42
C ARG A 51 9.38 -27.86 7.15
N GLU A 52 8.44 -28.11 8.05
CA GLU A 52 8.34 -29.36 8.82
C GLU A 52 8.07 -30.60 7.94
N ARG A 53 7.40 -30.42 6.80
CA ARG A 53 6.91 -31.54 5.97
C ARG A 53 7.76 -31.81 4.73
N ILE A 54 8.47 -30.80 4.22
CA ILE A 54 9.06 -30.83 2.86
C ILE A 54 10.58 -30.65 2.89
N GLU A 55 11.22 -30.56 4.06
CA GLU A 55 12.70 -30.36 4.19
C GLU A 55 13.24 -29.18 3.35
N VAL A 56 12.41 -28.15 3.16
CA VAL A 56 12.79 -26.95 2.41
C VAL A 56 13.49 -25.94 3.32
N ALA A 57 14.56 -25.32 2.82
CA ALA A 57 15.30 -24.30 3.55
C ALA A 57 14.73 -22.90 3.29
N ASP A 58 15.04 -21.94 4.17
CA ASP A 58 14.65 -20.53 3.98
C ASP A 58 15.19 -19.96 2.65
N ALA A 59 16.37 -20.40 2.22
CA ALA A 59 16.96 -20.00 0.94
C ALA A 59 16.13 -20.45 -0.28
N ASP A 60 15.40 -21.56 -0.16
CA ASP A 60 14.52 -22.05 -1.24
C ASP A 60 13.28 -21.17 -1.36
N LEU A 61 12.73 -20.73 -0.24
CA LEU A 61 11.62 -19.78 -0.23
C LEU A 61 12.05 -18.43 -0.81
N GLU A 62 13.21 -17.90 -0.42
CA GLU A 62 13.72 -16.64 -0.95
C GLU A 62 13.95 -16.70 -2.46
N ARG A 63 14.56 -17.78 -2.95
CA ARG A 63 14.74 -18.03 -4.37
C ARG A 63 13.40 -18.14 -5.10
N LYS A 64 12.42 -18.83 -4.50
CA LYS A 64 11.09 -18.98 -5.09
C LYS A 64 10.32 -17.66 -5.14
N ALA A 65 10.46 -16.82 -4.12
CA ALA A 65 9.88 -15.49 -4.08
C ALA A 65 10.46 -14.62 -5.22
N TYR A 66 11.78 -14.66 -5.41
CA TYR A 66 12.43 -13.97 -6.54
C TYR A 66 11.95 -14.49 -7.90
N GLU A 67 11.83 -15.82 -8.08
CA GLU A 67 11.28 -16.40 -9.31
C GLU A 67 9.84 -15.93 -9.58
N VAL A 68 9.01 -15.82 -8.54
CA VAL A 68 7.61 -15.37 -8.70
C VAL A 68 7.55 -13.89 -9.03
N ASP A 69 8.34 -13.04 -8.37
CA ASP A 69 8.44 -11.60 -8.67
C ASP A 69 8.86 -11.36 -10.12
N MET A 70 9.90 -12.06 -10.57
CA MET A 70 10.38 -11.99 -11.96
C MET A 70 9.35 -12.50 -12.98
N ARG A 71 8.44 -13.40 -12.57
CA ARG A 71 7.33 -13.87 -13.42
C ARG A 71 6.19 -12.86 -13.48
N ASP A 72 5.89 -12.20 -12.36
CA ASP A 72 4.84 -11.17 -12.27
C ASP A 72 5.21 -9.93 -13.11
N GLY A 73 6.51 -9.69 -13.32
CA GLY A 73 7.02 -8.67 -14.24
C GLY A 73 6.78 -8.93 -15.75
N VAL A 74 6.32 -10.12 -16.15
CA VAL A 74 6.15 -10.48 -17.58
C VAL A 74 4.74 -10.15 -18.10
N GLU A 75 3.72 -10.10 -17.26
CA GLU A 75 2.35 -9.79 -17.70
C GLU A 75 2.10 -8.27 -17.90
N ASP A 76 2.97 -7.41 -17.37
CA ASP A 76 2.84 -5.94 -17.46
C ASP A 76 3.96 -5.27 -18.27
N GLY A 77 4.44 -5.94 -19.33
CA GLY A 77 4.90 -5.36 -20.60
C GLY A 77 5.95 -4.24 -20.65
N ARG A 78 6.56 -3.75 -19.55
CA ARG A 78 7.51 -2.63 -19.61
C ARG A 78 8.65 -2.68 -18.59
N MET A 79 9.83 -2.79 -19.20
CA MET A 79 11.12 -2.18 -18.86
C MET A 79 12.06 -2.98 -17.96
N THR A 80 13.18 -3.37 -18.57
CA THR A 80 14.51 -3.61 -17.98
C THR A 80 14.72 -2.84 -16.69
N GLU A 81 14.59 -3.52 -15.55
CA GLU A 81 14.86 -2.98 -14.22
C GLU A 81 16.34 -3.16 -13.89
N VAL A 82 17.02 -2.04 -13.61
CA VAL A 82 18.39 -2.05 -13.13
C VAL A 82 18.32 -2.45 -11.65
N GLY A 83 18.57 -3.72 -11.32
CA GLY A 83 18.53 -4.19 -9.94
C GLY A 83 19.30 -3.27 -8.99
N LEU A 84 18.61 -2.63 -8.06
CA LEU A 84 19.20 -1.75 -7.05
C LEU A 84 19.65 -2.60 -5.86
N THR A 85 20.91 -2.50 -5.49
CA THR A 85 21.39 -3.16 -4.26
C THR A 85 20.98 -2.33 -3.06
N CYS A 86 20.23 -2.93 -2.15
CA CYS A 86 19.83 -2.30 -0.89
C CYS A 86 21.07 -1.99 -0.02
N PRO A 87 21.35 -0.72 0.32
CA PRO A 87 22.44 -0.37 1.24
C PRO A 87 22.27 -0.89 2.67
N SER A 88 21.05 -1.24 3.09
CA SER A 88 20.77 -1.69 4.46
C SER A 88 20.91 -3.19 4.66
N CYS A 89 20.51 -4.01 3.70
CA CYS A 89 20.52 -5.48 3.81
C CYS A 89 21.38 -6.16 2.74
N GLY A 90 21.94 -5.39 1.79
CA GLY A 90 22.81 -5.89 0.72
C GLY A 90 22.09 -6.68 -0.38
N ARG A 91 20.76 -6.87 -0.28
CA ARG A 91 19.98 -7.65 -1.24
C ARG A 91 19.60 -6.79 -2.46
N VAL A 92 19.62 -7.40 -3.65
CA VAL A 92 19.19 -6.76 -4.89
C VAL A 92 17.66 -6.69 -4.90
N SER A 93 17.11 -5.50 -5.09
CA SER A 93 15.68 -5.20 -5.15
C SER A 93 15.34 -4.59 -6.51
N SER A 94 14.10 -4.77 -6.97
CA SER A 94 13.55 -4.10 -8.15
C SER A 94 13.74 -2.58 -8.07
N SER A 95 14.14 -1.93 -9.18
CA SER A 95 14.30 -0.47 -9.26
C SER A 95 12.98 0.31 -9.35
N LYS A 96 11.85 -0.39 -9.51
CA LYS A 96 10.53 0.21 -9.66
C LYS A 96 9.98 0.74 -8.33
N HIS A 97 10.40 0.12 -7.24
CA HIS A 97 10.03 0.53 -5.89
C HIS A 97 11.25 1.09 -5.17
N TRP A 98 11.14 2.34 -4.72
CA TRP A 98 12.08 2.99 -3.79
C TRP A 98 12.04 2.37 -2.39
N ARG A 99 11.64 1.10 -2.27
CA ARG A 99 11.47 0.36 -1.03
C ARG A 99 11.99 -1.05 -1.25
N CYS A 100 12.88 -1.49 -0.37
CA CYS A 100 13.38 -2.86 -0.41
C CYS A 100 12.23 -3.84 -0.16
N LEU A 101 12.06 -4.81 -1.06
CA LEU A 101 11.10 -5.89 -0.88
C LEU A 101 11.42 -6.79 0.33
N TYR A 102 12.68 -6.83 0.76
CA TYR A 102 13.13 -7.72 1.84
C TYR A 102 13.11 -7.06 3.21
N CYS A 103 13.73 -5.89 3.37
CA CYS A 103 13.83 -5.22 4.67
C CYS A 103 12.86 -4.05 4.84
N GLY A 104 12.11 -3.67 3.80
CA GLY A 104 11.17 -2.56 3.84
C GLY A 104 11.81 -1.16 3.87
N GLN A 105 13.15 -1.06 3.86
CA GLN A 105 13.86 0.22 3.85
C GLN A 105 13.59 0.99 2.55
N GLU A 106 13.28 2.27 2.66
CA GLU A 106 13.14 3.14 1.49
C GLU A 106 14.50 3.70 1.04
N PHE A 107 14.73 3.74 -0.27
CA PHE A 107 15.95 4.30 -0.88
C PHE A 107 15.61 5.52 -1.72
N GLU A 108 16.43 6.56 -1.59
CA GLU A 108 16.27 7.76 -2.38
C GLU A 108 16.66 7.49 -3.84
N LYS A 109 15.86 7.98 -4.79
CA LYS A 109 16.16 7.91 -6.21
C LYS A 109 17.52 8.57 -6.45
N PRO A 110 18.51 7.89 -7.08
CA PRO A 110 19.68 8.61 -7.55
C PRO A 110 19.19 9.64 -8.57
N ILE A 111 19.29 10.91 -8.19
CA ILE A 111 19.17 12.07 -9.08
C ILE A 111 20.32 11.97 -10.10
N MET A 112 20.11 11.16 -11.12
CA MET A 112 20.94 11.17 -12.32
C MET A 112 20.57 12.44 -13.10
N GLY A 113 21.48 13.40 -13.09
CA GLY A 113 21.58 14.43 -14.13
C GLY A 113 22.26 13.87 -15.38
#